data_AF-A0AAV5QPP7-F1
#
_entry.id   AF-A0AAV5QPP7-F1
#
_cell.length_a   1.000
_cell.length_b   1.000
_cell.length_c   1.000
_cell.angle_alpha   90.00
_cell.angle_beta   90.00
_cell.angle_gamma   90.00
#
_symmetry.space_group_name_H-M   'P 1'
#
loop_
_entity.id
_entity.type
_entity.pdbx_description
1 polymer ?
#
loop_
_entity_poly.entity_id
_entity_poly.type
_entity_poly.pdbx_seq_one_letter_code
_entity_poly.pdbx_strand_id
1 'polypeptide(L)'
;MFRNNYDSDAVTFSPTGRLFQVEYALEAIKQGSAAVGLTSKNNAVLVALKRNAEDLGSYHKKVIKIDDHLAIVLAGLAPDARVLSNFLRTKAMESKMLFNRPISIQKAANLLADKAQQNTQSYGSRPYGVGLLIIGYDESGSHLFEFQPSGNVLKYKANAIGARSQGAKTFLEKNFESFDDLNDAELIKNGVEALRQTLKDSELSTSNTTIAIVGKDGLKIYEDEDVEPFLEQVTVEEEGGDDDAQDGSGDERMEEDGAAQ
;
A
#
# COMPACT_ATOMS: atom_id res chain seq x y z
N MET A 1 28.06 5.02 22.18
CA MET A 1 27.15 5.41 21.09
C MET A 1 27.99 6.21 20.09
N PHE A 2 28.20 5.71 18.87
CA PHE A 2 28.95 6.44 17.85
C PHE A 2 28.08 7.60 17.36
N ARG A 3 28.47 8.82 17.70
CA ARG A 3 27.78 10.03 17.23
C ARG A 3 28.19 10.24 15.77
N ASN A 4 27.23 10.19 14.87
CA ASN A 4 27.46 10.48 13.46
C ASN A 4 27.46 12.01 13.29
N ASN A 5 28.40 12.54 12.50
CA ASN A 5 28.52 14.00 12.29
C ASN A 5 27.82 14.47 11.01
N TYR A 6 27.18 13.55 10.27
CA TYR A 6 26.60 13.80 8.95
C TYR A 6 25.08 13.59 8.90
N ASP A 7 24.42 13.48 10.06
CA ASP A 7 22.99 13.20 10.16
C ASP A 7 22.20 14.35 10.80
N SER A 8 22.79 15.55 10.93
CA SER A 8 22.13 16.73 11.52
C SER A 8 21.11 17.39 10.59
N ASP A 9 21.30 17.32 9.28
CA ASP A 9 20.50 18.01 8.28
C ASP A 9 20.36 17.20 6.99
N ALA A 10 19.46 17.65 6.12
CA ALA A 10 19.11 16.94 4.89
C ALA A 10 20.07 17.20 3.71
N VAL A 11 21.02 18.14 3.84
CA VAL A 11 21.86 18.63 2.74
C VAL A 11 23.33 18.20 2.87
N THR A 12 23.71 17.62 4.00
CA THR A 12 25.06 17.12 4.27
C THR A 12 25.22 15.69 3.81
N PHE A 13 26.12 15.47 2.84
CA PHE A 13 26.50 14.13 2.40
C PHE A 13 27.48 13.48 3.37
N SER A 14 27.30 12.18 3.60
CA SER A 14 28.30 11.35 4.27
C SER A 14 29.54 11.15 3.39
N PRO A 15 30.68 10.71 3.97
CA PRO A 15 31.86 10.31 3.19
C PRO A 15 31.59 9.16 2.20
N THR A 16 30.50 8.43 2.35
CA THR A 16 30.05 7.35 1.45
C THR A 16 29.02 7.81 0.41
N GLY A 17 28.74 9.12 0.33
CA GLY A 17 27.80 9.70 -0.64
C GLY A 17 26.32 9.51 -0.28
N ARG A 18 26.00 9.27 0.99
CA ARG A 18 24.64 9.02 1.48
C ARG A 18 24.06 10.24 2.19
N LEU A 19 22.74 10.37 2.17
CA LEU A 19 21.98 11.38 2.93
C LEU A 19 21.19 10.70 4.04
N PHE A 20 21.74 10.69 5.25
CA PHE A 20 21.17 9.92 6.36
C PHE A 20 19.76 10.38 6.77
N GLN A 21 19.48 11.68 6.75
CA GLN A 21 18.13 12.20 7.06
C GLN A 21 17.05 11.69 6.09
N VAL A 22 17.39 11.49 4.81
CA VAL A 22 16.46 10.91 3.83
C VAL A 22 16.24 9.42 4.11
N GLU A 23 17.29 8.69 4.46
CA GLU A 23 17.20 7.28 4.82
C GLU A 23 16.38 7.05 6.09
N TYR A 24 16.52 7.93 7.09
CA TYR A 24 15.70 7.89 8.30
C TYR A 24 14.23 8.16 7.99
N ALA A 25 13.94 9.07 7.06
CA ALA A 25 12.57 9.32 6.60
C ALA A 25 11.98 8.10 5.87
N LEU A 26 12.78 7.38 5.07
CA LEU A 26 12.35 6.12 4.46
C LEU A 26 12.04 5.06 5.53
N GLU A 27 12.83 5.00 6.61
CA GLU A 27 12.58 4.06 7.70
C GLU A 27 11.31 4.42 8.50
N ALA A 28 10.97 5.70 8.60
CA ALA A 28 9.74 6.16 9.26
C ALA A 28 8.46 5.62 8.58
N ILE A 29 8.50 5.35 7.26
CA ILE A 29 7.37 4.76 6.52
C ILE A 29 7.03 3.39 7.10
N LYS A 30 8.03 2.58 7.46
CA LYS A 30 7.87 1.23 8.00
C LYS A 30 7.21 1.23 9.38
N GLN A 31 7.14 2.37 10.07
CA GLN A 31 6.43 2.52 11.34
C GLN A 31 4.92 2.73 11.14
N GLY A 32 4.50 3.20 9.95
CA GLY A 32 3.08 3.30 9.60
C GLY A 32 2.44 1.91 9.47
N SER A 33 1.13 1.80 9.68
CA SER A 33 0.44 0.53 9.39
C SER A 33 0.48 0.20 7.90
N ALA A 34 0.30 -1.08 7.56
CA ALA A 34 0.36 -1.55 6.19
C ALA A 34 -0.71 -0.90 5.29
N ALA A 35 -0.35 -0.76 4.02
CA ALA A 35 -1.25 -0.42 2.92
C ALA A 35 -0.79 -1.15 1.66
N VAL A 36 -1.75 -1.65 0.89
CA VAL A 36 -1.55 -2.38 -0.36
C VAL A 36 -2.23 -1.61 -1.49
N GLY A 37 -1.59 -1.60 -2.65
CA GLY A 37 -2.18 -1.11 -3.88
C GLY A 37 -1.97 -2.11 -5.01
N LEU A 38 -2.97 -2.24 -5.88
CA LEU A 38 -2.89 -3.08 -7.07
C LEU A 38 -3.76 -2.52 -8.21
N THR A 39 -3.42 -2.87 -9.44
CA THR A 39 -4.09 -2.42 -10.66
C THR A 39 -4.52 -3.60 -11.52
N SER A 40 -5.73 -3.54 -12.06
CA SER A 40 -6.15 -4.28 -13.25
C SER A 40 -6.12 -3.38 -14.48
N LYS A 41 -6.51 -3.88 -15.66
CA LYS A 41 -6.65 -3.04 -16.87
C LYS A 41 -7.64 -1.88 -16.70
N ASN A 42 -8.69 -2.08 -15.89
CA ASN A 42 -9.81 -1.17 -15.79
C ASN A 42 -9.83 -0.37 -14.48
N ASN A 43 -9.26 -0.92 -13.41
CA ASN A 43 -9.39 -0.36 -12.07
C ASN A 43 -8.07 -0.36 -11.31
N ALA A 44 -7.97 0.49 -10.31
CA ALA A 44 -6.91 0.47 -9.32
C ALA A 44 -7.52 0.46 -7.92
N VAL A 45 -6.97 -0.35 -7.03
CA VAL A 45 -7.46 -0.58 -5.68
C VAL A 45 -6.39 -0.24 -4.66
N LEU A 46 -6.80 0.39 -3.56
CA LEU A 46 -6.04 0.52 -2.33
C LEU A 46 -6.77 -0.22 -1.21
N VAL A 47 -6.02 -0.99 -0.42
CA VAL A 47 -6.51 -1.63 0.80
C VAL A 47 -5.60 -1.23 1.95
N ALA A 48 -6.16 -0.69 3.03
CA ALA A 48 -5.40 -0.09 4.10
C ALA A 48 -5.81 -0.64 5.47
N LEU A 49 -4.81 -1.00 6.28
CA LEU A 49 -5.01 -1.34 7.69
C LEU A 49 -4.99 -0.05 8.52
N LYS A 50 -6.12 0.31 9.11
CA LYS A 50 -6.25 1.34 10.15
C LYS A 50 -5.78 0.76 11.48
N ARG A 51 -5.09 1.58 12.27
CA ARG A 51 -4.76 1.25 13.66
C ARG A 51 -5.55 2.15 14.58
N ASN A 52 -6.01 1.57 15.68
CA ASN A 52 -6.50 2.30 16.82
C ASN A 52 -5.48 2.11 17.95
N ALA A 53 -5.16 3.20 18.66
CA ALA A 53 -4.22 3.15 19.78
C ALA A 53 -4.92 2.78 21.09
N GLU A 54 -6.20 3.15 21.21
CA GLU A 54 -6.98 3.08 22.44
C GLU A 54 -8.42 2.70 22.13
N ASP A 55 -9.07 1.88 22.95
CA ASP A 55 -10.46 1.44 22.72
C ASP A 55 -11.47 2.60 22.71
N LEU A 56 -11.13 3.72 23.35
CA LEU A 56 -11.95 4.93 23.37
C LEU A 56 -11.79 5.81 22.12
N GLY A 57 -10.78 5.52 21.28
CA GLY A 57 -10.50 6.25 20.05
C GLY A 57 -11.26 5.70 18.85
N SER A 58 -11.51 6.56 17.86
CA SER A 58 -11.93 6.12 16.52
C SER A 58 -10.71 5.77 15.67
N TYR A 59 -10.86 4.79 14.77
CA TYR A 59 -9.82 4.48 13.79
C TYR A 59 -9.47 5.67 12.90
N HIS A 60 -8.19 5.97 12.76
CA HIS A 60 -7.73 7.06 11.90
C HIS A 60 -7.86 6.70 10.42
N LYS A 61 -8.47 7.59 9.63
CA LYS A 61 -8.57 7.44 8.18
C LYS A 61 -7.20 7.46 7.52
N LYS A 62 -6.95 6.48 6.65
CA LYS A 62 -5.70 6.38 5.86
C LYS A 62 -5.88 6.70 4.39
N VAL A 63 -7.10 6.52 3.86
CA VAL A 63 -7.39 6.84 2.47
C VAL A 63 -7.79 8.31 2.31
N ILE A 64 -6.98 8.95 1.49
CA ILE A 64 -6.94 10.28 0.93
C ILE A 64 -7.76 10.56 -0.34
N LYS A 65 -9.05 10.92 -0.32
CA LYS A 65 -9.68 11.41 -1.57
C LYS A 65 -9.03 12.73 -2.00
N ILE A 66 -8.46 12.78 -3.20
CA ILE A 66 -7.87 13.99 -3.79
C ILE A 66 -8.80 14.59 -4.82
N ASP A 67 -9.34 13.76 -5.71
CA ASP A 67 -10.31 14.13 -6.74
C ASP A 67 -11.25 12.94 -7.01
N ASP A 68 -12.22 13.10 -7.91
CA ASP A 68 -13.18 12.03 -8.26
C ASP A 68 -12.52 10.83 -8.97
N HIS A 69 -11.32 11.02 -9.54
CA HIS A 69 -10.56 10.00 -10.27
C HIS A 69 -9.20 9.70 -9.63
N LEU A 70 -8.94 10.21 -8.42
CA LEU A 70 -7.63 10.14 -7.76
C LEU A 70 -7.75 10.03 -6.24
N ALA A 71 -7.10 9.01 -5.68
CA ALA A 71 -6.97 8.82 -4.25
C ALA A 71 -5.54 8.43 -3.86
N ILE A 72 -5.21 8.67 -2.60
CA ILE A 72 -3.93 8.25 -2.02
C ILE A 72 -4.18 7.46 -0.74
N VAL A 73 -3.23 6.61 -0.35
CA VAL A 73 -3.15 6.04 1.00
C VAL A 73 -1.78 6.31 1.58
N LEU A 74 -1.72 6.57 2.88
CA LEU A 74 -0.49 6.92 3.57
C LEU A 74 0.07 5.79 4.45
N ALA A 75 1.39 5.74 4.56
CA ALA A 75 2.10 5.05 5.64
C ALA A 75 3.22 5.95 6.18
N GLY A 76 3.29 6.10 7.50
CA GLY A 76 4.20 7.01 8.19
C GLY A 76 3.45 8.17 8.87
N LEU A 77 4.01 9.38 8.81
CA LEU A 77 3.48 10.55 9.49
C LEU A 77 2.24 11.14 8.78
N ALA A 78 1.07 10.98 9.42
CA ALA A 78 -0.20 11.53 8.91
C ALA A 78 -0.21 13.06 8.69
N PRO A 79 0.44 13.91 9.52
CA PRO A 79 0.51 15.34 9.25
C PRO A 79 1.19 15.68 7.92
N ASP A 80 2.26 14.96 7.57
CA ASP A 80 2.96 15.13 6.30
C ASP A 80 2.08 14.71 5.12
N ALA A 81 1.37 13.59 5.27
CA ALA A 81 0.36 13.15 4.29
C ALA A 81 -0.73 14.22 4.07
N ARG A 82 -1.14 14.92 5.13
CA ARG A 82 -2.14 16.00 5.04
C ARG A 82 -1.62 17.21 4.27
N VAL A 83 -0.36 17.60 4.46
CA VAL A 83 0.27 18.68 3.69
C VAL A 83 0.33 18.32 2.21
N LEU A 84 0.79 17.10 1.89
CA LEU A 84 0.91 16.62 0.51
C LEU A 84 -0.45 16.44 -0.17
N SER A 85 -1.45 15.91 0.53
CA SER A 85 -2.80 15.75 -0.01
C SER A 85 -3.49 17.09 -0.29
N ASN A 86 -3.35 18.08 0.60
CA ASN A 86 -3.89 19.43 0.36
C ASN A 86 -3.19 20.09 -0.83
N PHE A 87 -1.87 19.97 -0.93
CA PHE A 87 -1.13 20.44 -2.11
C PHE A 87 -1.66 19.80 -3.40
N LEU A 88 -1.87 18.48 -3.40
CA LEU A 88 -2.34 17.77 -4.58
C LEU A 88 -3.78 18.11 -4.96
N ARG A 89 -4.67 18.33 -3.97
CA ARG A 89 -6.03 18.83 -4.19
C ARG A 89 -6.02 20.18 -4.90
N THR A 90 -5.17 21.10 -4.44
CA THR A 90 -5.00 22.40 -5.12
C THR A 90 -4.54 22.21 -6.56
N LYS A 91 -3.57 21.32 -6.82
CA LYS A 91 -3.08 21.05 -8.18
C LYS A 91 -4.11 20.37 -9.09
N ALA A 92 -4.94 19.48 -8.54
CA ALA A 92 -6.05 18.87 -9.27
C ALA A 92 -7.11 19.93 -9.66
N MET A 93 -7.48 20.79 -8.70
CA MET A 93 -8.42 21.90 -8.95
C MET A 93 -7.87 22.90 -9.98
N GLU A 94 -6.60 23.31 -9.85
CA GLU A 94 -5.93 24.19 -10.82
C GLU A 94 -5.99 23.61 -12.24
N SER A 95 -5.77 22.29 -12.41
CA SER A 95 -5.84 21.64 -13.72
C SER A 95 -7.25 21.73 -14.33
N LYS A 96 -8.28 21.45 -13.53
CA LYS A 96 -9.68 21.57 -13.96
C LYS A 96 -10.04 23.00 -14.32
N MET A 97 -9.59 23.98 -13.53
CA MET A 97 -9.90 25.40 -13.78
C MET A 97 -9.19 25.96 -15.02
N LEU A 98 -7.92 25.63 -15.23
CA LEU A 98 -7.11 26.21 -16.31
C LEU A 98 -7.30 25.48 -17.65
N PHE A 99 -7.46 24.16 -17.61
CA PHE A 99 -7.44 23.31 -18.80
C PHE A 99 -8.74 22.57 -19.05
N ASN A 100 -9.75 22.74 -18.18
CA ASN A 100 -11.01 22.00 -18.23
C ASN A 100 -10.84 20.48 -18.32
N ARG A 101 -9.80 19.94 -17.68
CA ARG A 101 -9.51 18.51 -17.65
C ARG A 101 -8.93 18.07 -16.31
N PRO A 102 -9.24 16.83 -15.86
CA PRO A 102 -8.60 16.25 -14.68
C PRO A 102 -7.07 16.20 -14.84
N ILE A 103 -6.36 16.30 -13.72
CA ILE A 103 -4.90 16.11 -13.72
C ILE A 103 -4.57 14.65 -14.04
N SER A 104 -3.57 14.40 -14.90
CA SER A 104 -3.09 13.04 -15.15
C SER A 104 -2.38 12.48 -13.92
N ILE A 105 -2.47 11.16 -13.70
CA ILE A 105 -1.99 10.55 -12.46
C ILE A 105 -0.46 10.64 -12.39
N GLN A 106 0.22 10.45 -13.53
CA GLN A 106 1.67 10.62 -13.61
C GLN A 106 2.11 12.06 -13.28
N LYS A 107 1.38 13.08 -13.74
CA LYS A 107 1.70 14.48 -13.42
C LYS A 107 1.46 14.75 -11.94
N ALA A 108 0.37 14.25 -11.38
CA ALA A 108 0.08 14.36 -9.94
C ALA A 108 1.22 13.76 -9.09
N ALA A 109 1.71 12.58 -9.47
CA ALA A 109 2.81 11.92 -8.76
C ALA A 109 4.13 12.70 -8.91
N ASN A 110 4.49 13.15 -10.12
CA ASN A 110 5.70 13.95 -10.33
C ASN A 110 5.69 15.29 -9.56
N LEU A 111 4.53 15.94 -9.43
CA LEU A 111 4.42 17.16 -8.63
C LEU A 111 4.70 16.91 -7.13
N LEU A 112 4.37 15.72 -6.62
CA LEU A 112 4.73 15.33 -5.26
C LEU A 112 6.24 15.10 -5.14
N ALA A 113 6.86 14.43 -6.11
CA ALA A 113 8.31 14.25 -6.18
C ALA A 113 9.05 15.59 -6.13
N ASP A 114 8.67 16.53 -7.01
CA ASP A 114 9.28 17.87 -7.08
C ASP A 114 9.14 18.62 -5.75
N LYS A 115 7.95 18.57 -5.14
CA LYS A 115 7.69 19.18 -3.84
C LYS A 115 8.51 18.56 -2.72
N ALA A 116 8.69 17.24 -2.73
CA ALA A 116 9.50 16.54 -1.74
C ALA A 116 10.99 16.83 -1.90
N GLN A 117 11.46 16.91 -3.14
CA GLN A 117 12.86 17.16 -3.45
C GLN A 117 13.34 18.54 -2.98
N GLN A 118 12.45 19.55 -2.96
CA GLN A 118 12.78 20.85 -2.36
C GLN A 118 13.18 20.73 -0.89
N ASN A 119 12.54 19.84 -0.13
CA ASN A 119 12.80 19.62 1.29
C ASN A 119 14.07 18.81 1.56
N THR A 120 14.61 18.10 0.57
CA THR A 120 15.87 17.34 0.69
C THR A 120 17.09 18.17 0.27
N GLN A 121 16.87 19.29 -0.44
CA GLN A 121 17.95 20.16 -0.94
C GLN A 121 18.04 21.52 -0.23
N SER A 122 17.08 21.85 0.64
CA SER A 122 17.04 23.13 1.35
C SER A 122 17.43 22.98 2.82
N TYR A 123 18.43 23.75 3.27
CA TYR A 123 18.81 23.78 4.67
C TYR A 123 17.66 24.27 5.57
N GLY A 124 17.52 23.67 6.75
CA GLY A 124 16.45 23.98 7.72
C GLY A 124 15.09 23.34 7.42
N SER A 125 14.93 22.70 6.26
CA SER A 125 13.79 21.83 5.97
C SER A 125 14.09 20.39 6.36
N ARG A 126 13.04 19.60 6.63
CA ARG A 126 13.15 18.15 6.82
C ARG A 126 12.44 17.40 5.68
N PRO A 127 12.93 16.21 5.28
CA PRO A 127 12.18 15.34 4.39
C PRO A 127 10.81 14.98 4.98
N TYR A 128 9.84 14.69 4.12
CA TYR A 128 8.55 14.19 4.55
C TYR A 128 8.69 12.77 5.10
N GLY A 129 8.15 12.48 6.28
CA GLY A 129 8.22 11.15 6.90
C GLY A 129 7.05 10.24 6.49
N VAL A 130 6.66 10.28 5.22
CA VAL A 130 5.49 9.55 4.71
C VAL A 130 5.76 8.94 3.34
N GLY A 131 5.36 7.68 3.17
CA GLY A 131 5.20 7.03 1.87
C GLY A 131 3.74 7.07 1.47
N LEU A 132 3.47 7.30 0.18
CA LEU A 132 2.11 7.29 -0.36
C LEU A 132 1.99 6.25 -1.45
N LEU A 133 0.91 5.49 -1.46
CA LEU A 133 0.44 4.84 -2.69
C LEU A 133 -0.67 5.71 -3.29
N ILE A 134 -0.61 5.91 -4.59
CA ILE A 134 -1.46 6.82 -5.35
C ILE A 134 -2.17 5.99 -6.40
N ILE A 135 -3.50 5.93 -6.34
CA ILE A 135 -4.31 5.31 -7.38
C ILE A 135 -5.08 6.38 -8.15
N GLY A 136 -5.26 6.15 -9.43
CA GLY A 136 -6.18 6.95 -10.22
C GLY A 136 -6.51 6.33 -11.55
N TYR A 137 -7.55 6.87 -12.19
CA TYR A 137 -7.96 6.49 -13.53
C TYR A 137 -7.95 7.73 -14.41
N ASP A 138 -7.17 7.69 -15.49
CA ASP A 138 -7.13 8.76 -16.49
C ASP A 138 -7.29 8.22 -17.91
N GLU A 139 -7.10 9.06 -18.93
CA GLU A 139 -7.25 8.67 -20.34
C GLU A 139 -6.37 7.49 -20.76
N SER A 140 -5.28 7.24 -20.04
CA SER A 140 -4.37 6.11 -20.28
C SER A 140 -4.68 4.86 -19.46
N GLY A 141 -5.78 4.88 -18.69
CA GLY A 141 -6.28 3.76 -17.90
C GLY A 141 -6.04 3.94 -16.39
N SER A 142 -6.03 2.82 -15.69
CA SER A 142 -5.74 2.73 -14.26
C SER A 142 -4.23 2.87 -13.98
N HIS A 143 -3.89 3.51 -12.87
CA HIS A 143 -2.51 3.67 -12.44
C HIS A 143 -2.35 3.47 -10.94
N LEU A 144 -1.19 2.91 -10.58
CA LEU A 144 -0.68 2.87 -9.22
C LEU A 144 0.74 3.44 -9.22
N PHE A 145 0.96 4.46 -8.40
CA PHE A 145 2.27 5.03 -8.14
C PHE A 145 2.63 4.92 -6.66
N GLU A 146 3.88 4.62 -6.37
CA GLU A 146 4.47 4.83 -5.05
C GLU A 146 5.21 6.17 -5.06
N PHE A 147 4.97 6.99 -4.04
CA PHE A 147 5.79 8.15 -3.71
C PHE A 147 6.63 7.85 -2.46
N GLN A 148 7.91 8.21 -2.54
CA GLN A 148 8.86 8.07 -1.45
C GLN A 148 9.40 9.44 -0.99
N PRO A 149 9.68 9.62 0.32
CA PRO A 149 10.34 10.78 0.91
C PRO A 149 11.60 11.28 0.21
N SER A 150 12.30 10.39 -0.50
CA SER A 150 13.51 10.70 -1.28
C SER A 150 13.25 11.54 -2.53
N GLY A 151 11.98 11.85 -2.85
CA GLY A 151 11.60 12.49 -4.11
C GLY A 151 11.45 11.49 -5.26
N ASN A 152 11.56 10.18 -4.99
CA ASN A 152 11.32 9.15 -5.99
C ASN A 152 9.83 8.84 -6.13
N VAL A 153 9.42 8.65 -7.39
CA VAL A 153 8.10 8.18 -7.76
C VAL A 153 8.24 7.05 -8.76
N LEU A 154 7.53 5.95 -8.49
CA LEU A 154 7.64 4.71 -9.27
C LEU A 154 6.24 4.21 -9.61
N LYS A 155 6.03 3.80 -10.87
CA LYS A 155 4.79 3.15 -11.31
C LYS A 155 4.87 1.66 -11.01
N TYR A 156 3.82 1.10 -10.43
CA TYR A 156 3.72 -0.32 -10.08
C TYR A 156 2.45 -0.95 -10.67
N LYS A 157 2.49 -2.27 -10.91
CA LYS A 157 1.27 -3.09 -11.08
C LYS A 157 0.62 -3.40 -9.73
N ALA A 158 1.45 -3.74 -8.76
CA ALA A 158 1.05 -3.91 -7.37
C ALA A 158 2.21 -3.60 -6.45
N ASN A 159 1.92 -3.07 -5.26
CA ASN A 159 2.93 -2.75 -4.26
C ASN A 159 2.31 -2.65 -2.86
N ALA A 160 3.15 -2.73 -1.83
CA ALA A 160 2.74 -2.57 -0.44
C ALA A 160 3.75 -1.74 0.37
N ILE A 161 3.25 -0.85 1.21
CA ILE A 161 4.05 0.03 2.08
C ILE A 161 3.62 -0.12 3.55
N GLY A 162 4.47 0.34 4.47
CA GLY A 162 4.22 0.29 5.91
C GLY A 162 4.78 -0.94 6.60
N ALA A 163 4.40 -1.12 7.87
CA ALA A 163 4.90 -2.16 8.75
C ALA A 163 4.56 -3.55 8.21
N ARG A 164 5.58 -4.42 8.18
CA ARG A 164 5.45 -5.82 7.75
C ARG A 164 4.89 -5.99 6.32
N SER A 165 5.06 -5.00 5.45
CA SER A 165 4.56 -5.08 4.07
C SER A 165 5.26 -6.13 3.20
N GLN A 166 6.37 -6.72 3.67
CA GLN A 166 7.08 -7.76 2.92
C GLN A 166 6.22 -9.00 2.65
N GLY A 167 5.36 -9.42 3.60
CA GLY A 167 4.44 -10.54 3.39
C GLY A 167 3.46 -10.26 2.24
N ALA A 168 2.87 -9.06 2.23
CA ALA A 168 2.04 -8.59 1.12
C ALA A 168 2.81 -8.58 -0.21
N LYS A 169 4.04 -8.05 -0.24
CA LYS A 169 4.85 -8.02 -1.47
C LYS A 169 5.08 -9.41 -2.04
N THR A 170 5.44 -10.38 -1.20
CA THR A 170 5.60 -11.79 -1.63
C THR A 170 4.32 -12.36 -2.22
N PHE A 171 3.16 -12.06 -1.64
CA PHE A 171 1.87 -12.47 -2.21
C PHE A 171 1.60 -11.80 -3.55
N LEU A 172 1.81 -10.49 -3.65
CA LEU A 172 1.59 -9.73 -4.88
C LEU A 172 2.51 -10.20 -6.01
N GLU A 173 3.79 -10.48 -5.72
CA GLU A 173 4.78 -10.98 -6.69
C GLU A 173 4.39 -12.35 -7.27
N LYS A 174 3.65 -13.18 -6.52
CA LYS A 174 3.18 -14.48 -7.02
C LYS A 174 1.94 -14.37 -7.92
N ASN A 175 1.13 -13.33 -7.73
CA ASN A 175 -0.20 -13.23 -8.33
C ASN A 175 -0.36 -12.09 -9.35
N PHE A 176 0.61 -11.18 -9.49
CA PHE A 176 0.42 -9.94 -10.26
C PHE A 176 0.08 -10.12 -11.74
N GLU A 177 0.40 -11.27 -12.34
CA GLU A 177 0.13 -11.55 -13.75
C GLU A 177 -1.37 -11.74 -14.01
N SER A 178 -2.13 -12.24 -13.02
CA SER A 178 -3.58 -12.47 -13.17
C SER A 178 -4.40 -11.20 -13.00
N PHE A 179 -3.86 -10.16 -12.35
CA PHE A 179 -4.62 -8.97 -11.96
C PHE A 179 -5.22 -8.19 -13.13
N ASP A 180 -4.60 -8.26 -14.31
CA ASP A 180 -5.02 -7.47 -15.47
C ASP A 180 -6.46 -7.81 -15.94
N ASP A 181 -6.90 -9.06 -15.74
CA ASP A 181 -8.20 -9.56 -16.22
C ASP A 181 -9.25 -9.77 -15.11
N LEU A 182 -8.90 -9.44 -13.85
CA LEU A 182 -9.83 -9.56 -12.73
C LEU A 182 -10.93 -8.51 -12.75
N ASN A 183 -12.12 -8.92 -12.29
CA ASN A 183 -13.20 -7.99 -12.00
C ASN A 183 -12.94 -7.21 -10.69
N ASP A 184 -13.76 -6.20 -10.43
CA ASP A 184 -13.62 -5.31 -9.26
C ASP A 184 -13.59 -6.08 -7.93
N ALA A 185 -14.48 -7.05 -7.75
CA ALA A 185 -14.60 -7.82 -6.52
C ALA A 185 -13.38 -8.75 -6.32
N GLU A 186 -12.97 -9.46 -7.37
CA GLU A 186 -11.77 -10.31 -7.36
C GLU A 186 -10.49 -9.51 -7.10
N LEU A 187 -10.39 -8.32 -7.69
CA LEU A 187 -9.25 -7.43 -7.48
C LEU A 187 -9.20 -6.93 -6.03
N ILE A 188 -10.34 -6.49 -5.49
CA ILE A 188 -10.44 -6.09 -4.08
C ILE A 188 -10.06 -7.26 -3.17
N LYS A 189 -10.58 -8.46 -3.45
CA LYS A 189 -10.28 -9.68 -2.70
C LYS A 189 -8.78 -9.98 -2.65
N ASN A 190 -8.08 -9.90 -3.78
CA ASN A 190 -6.63 -10.08 -3.83
C ASN A 190 -5.88 -9.00 -3.00
N GLY A 191 -6.39 -7.76 -2.98
CA GLY A 191 -5.86 -6.70 -2.13
C GLY A 191 -6.05 -6.94 -0.64
N VAL A 192 -7.22 -7.46 -0.24
CA VAL A 192 -7.53 -7.85 1.14
C VAL A 192 -6.66 -9.01 1.58
N GLU A 193 -6.52 -10.04 0.74
CA GLU A 193 -5.66 -11.19 1.03
C GLU A 193 -4.20 -10.77 1.18
N ALA A 194 -3.68 -9.95 0.25
CA ALA A 194 -2.34 -9.38 0.36
C ALA A 194 -2.16 -8.59 1.68
N LEU A 195 -3.16 -7.80 2.11
CA LEU A 195 -3.09 -7.06 3.36
C LEU A 195 -3.08 -7.99 4.57
N ARG A 196 -3.85 -9.09 4.53
CA ARG A 196 -3.91 -10.10 5.60
C ARG A 196 -2.53 -10.72 5.87
N GLN A 197 -1.72 -10.93 4.82
CA GLN A 197 -0.33 -11.39 4.92
C GLN A 197 0.62 -10.44 5.68
N THR A 198 0.17 -9.23 6.06
CA THR A 198 0.93 -8.29 6.90
C THR A 198 0.61 -8.40 8.39
N LEU A 199 -0.41 -9.19 8.74
CA LEU A 199 -0.87 -9.42 10.09
C LEU A 199 -0.13 -10.63 10.71
N LYS A 200 -0.16 -10.71 12.04
CA LYS A 200 0.39 -11.87 12.79
C LYS A 200 -0.72 -12.51 13.62
N ASP A 201 -1.19 -11.75 14.61
CA ASP A 201 -2.12 -12.24 15.64
C ASP A 201 -3.46 -11.48 15.65
N SER A 202 -3.70 -10.67 14.61
CA SER A 202 -4.86 -9.81 14.49
C SER A 202 -5.57 -10.10 13.18
N GLU A 203 -6.89 -10.04 13.18
CA GLU A 203 -7.69 -10.24 11.98
C GLU A 203 -8.09 -8.91 11.33
N LEU A 204 -8.47 -8.97 10.06
CA LEU A 204 -9.11 -7.85 9.39
C LEU A 204 -10.57 -7.76 9.86
N SER A 205 -11.00 -6.56 10.20
CA SER A 205 -12.37 -6.24 10.58
C SER A 205 -12.88 -5.06 9.77
N THR A 206 -14.20 -4.89 9.75
CA THR A 206 -14.89 -3.72 9.19
C THR A 206 -14.34 -2.41 9.74
N SER A 207 -14.05 -2.38 11.05
CA SER A 207 -13.53 -1.20 11.74
C SER A 207 -12.07 -0.88 11.42
N ASN A 208 -11.23 -1.89 11.14
CA ASN A 208 -9.80 -1.71 10.92
C ASN A 208 -9.39 -1.72 9.43
N THR A 209 -10.31 -1.98 8.52
CA THR A 209 -10.02 -2.05 7.08
C THR A 209 -10.67 -0.87 6.35
N THR A 210 -9.97 -0.37 5.33
CA THR A 210 -10.53 0.60 4.37
C THR A 210 -10.12 0.18 2.97
N ILE A 211 -11.09 0.19 2.05
CA ILE A 211 -10.89 -0.16 0.65
C ILE A 211 -11.23 1.06 -0.19
N ALA A 212 -10.43 1.35 -1.21
CA ALA A 212 -10.77 2.34 -2.21
C ALA A 212 -10.51 1.77 -3.59
N ILE A 213 -11.49 1.90 -4.49
CA ILE A 213 -11.39 1.49 -5.88
C ILE A 213 -11.65 2.69 -6.78
N VAL A 214 -10.84 2.82 -7.82
CA VAL A 214 -11.02 3.84 -8.85
C VAL A 214 -10.98 3.20 -10.21
N GLY A 215 -11.96 3.56 -11.03
CA GLY A 215 -12.13 3.10 -12.40
C GLY A 215 -12.73 4.17 -13.27
N LYS A 216 -13.30 3.74 -14.39
CA LYS A 216 -14.04 4.62 -15.31
C LYS A 216 -15.23 5.32 -14.65
N ASP A 217 -15.87 4.66 -13.69
CA ASP A 217 -17.02 5.20 -12.94
C ASP A 217 -16.61 6.16 -11.80
N GLY A 218 -15.31 6.43 -11.67
CA GLY A 218 -14.74 7.27 -10.61
C GLY A 218 -14.35 6.49 -9.36
N LEU A 219 -14.06 7.23 -8.30
CA LEU A 219 -13.56 6.74 -7.03
C LEU A 219 -14.71 6.36 -6.09
N LYS A 220 -14.65 5.14 -5.55
CA LYS A 220 -15.49 4.66 -4.45
C LYS A 220 -14.59 4.27 -3.27
N ILE A 221 -15.01 4.65 -2.06
CA ILE A 221 -14.30 4.31 -0.81
C ILE A 221 -15.30 3.56 0.07
N TYR A 222 -14.91 2.36 0.51
CA TYR A 222 -15.66 1.51 1.43
C TYR A 222 -15.01 1.58 2.82
N GLU A 223 -15.81 1.90 3.83
CA GLU A 223 -15.43 1.97 5.24
C GLU A 223 -16.51 1.23 6.07
N ASP A 224 -16.11 0.73 7.24
CA ASP A 224 -17.01 0.15 8.23
C ASP A 224 -17.83 -1.02 7.64
N GLU A 225 -19.16 -1.00 7.74
CA GLU A 225 -20.05 -2.08 7.29
C GLU A 225 -19.93 -2.36 5.78
N ASP A 226 -19.59 -1.36 4.96
CA ASP A 226 -19.46 -1.51 3.51
C ASP A 226 -18.28 -2.43 3.11
N VAL A 227 -17.39 -2.74 4.04
CA VAL A 227 -16.21 -3.60 3.83
C VAL A 227 -16.54 -5.08 4.06
N GLU A 228 -17.60 -5.38 4.82
CA GLU A 228 -17.98 -6.73 5.25
C GLU A 228 -18.07 -7.75 4.09
N PRO A 229 -18.73 -7.44 2.95
CA PRO A 229 -18.85 -8.41 1.85
C PRO A 229 -17.51 -8.84 1.25
N PHE A 230 -16.49 -7.99 1.34
CA PHE A 230 -15.15 -8.27 0.82
C PHE A 230 -14.30 -9.07 1.81
N LEU A 231 -14.61 -9.02 3.10
CA LEU A 231 -13.92 -9.79 4.13
C LEU A 231 -14.43 -11.24 4.16
N GLU A 232 -15.74 -11.45 4.09
CA GLU A 232 -16.35 -12.79 4.10
C GLU A 232 -15.91 -13.66 2.91
N GLN A 233 -15.73 -13.04 1.73
CA GLN A 233 -15.27 -13.76 0.53
C GLN A 233 -13.85 -14.31 0.65
N VAL A 234 -13.04 -13.79 1.58
CA VAL A 234 -11.68 -14.25 1.83
C VAL A 234 -11.67 -15.40 2.84
N THR A 235 -12.55 -15.37 3.86
CA THR A 235 -12.59 -16.40 4.91
C THR A 235 -13.16 -17.74 4.42
N VAL A 236 -14.13 -17.72 3.49
CA VAL A 236 -14.84 -18.94 3.05
C VAL A 236 -13.99 -19.89 2.19
N GLU A 237 -12.98 -19.40 1.46
CA GLU A 237 -12.15 -20.25 0.60
C GLU A 237 -11.08 -21.05 1.35
N GLU A 238 -10.74 -20.67 2.59
CA GLU A 238 -9.80 -21.45 3.40
C GLU A 238 -10.45 -22.68 4.02
N GLU A 239 -11.72 -22.59 4.43
CA GLU A 239 -12.45 -23.77 4.95
C GLU A 239 -12.68 -24.83 3.86
N GLY A 240 -12.61 -24.47 2.58
CA GLY A 240 -12.70 -25.40 1.45
C GLY A 240 -11.36 -25.88 0.89
N GLY A 241 -10.23 -25.34 1.38
CA GLY A 241 -8.89 -25.61 0.85
C GLY A 241 -8.07 -26.63 1.64
N ASP A 242 -8.51 -27.01 2.84
CA ASP A 242 -7.77 -27.90 3.76
C ASP A 242 -8.22 -29.38 3.71
N ASP A 243 -9.28 -29.72 2.96
CA ASP A 243 -9.83 -31.09 2.92
C ASP A 243 -9.19 -32.03 1.87
N ASP A 244 -8.38 -31.52 0.93
CA ASP A 244 -7.81 -32.33 -0.17
C ASP A 244 -6.34 -32.78 0.07
N ALA A 245 -5.81 -32.63 1.29
CA ALA A 245 -4.43 -32.98 1.64
C ALA A 245 -4.30 -34.05 2.75
N GLN A 246 -5.20 -35.03 2.81
CA GLN A 246 -4.97 -36.27 3.58
C GLN A 246 -5.57 -37.50 2.87
N ASP A 247 -4.93 -37.97 1.80
CA ASP A 247 -4.88 -39.42 1.55
C ASP A 247 -3.61 -39.79 0.77
N GLY A 248 -2.82 -40.73 1.29
CA GLY A 248 -1.63 -41.21 0.60
C GLY A 248 -0.35 -41.43 1.43
N SER A 249 -0.44 -41.99 2.63
CA SER A 249 0.68 -42.78 3.17
C SER A 249 0.19 -43.90 4.08
N GLY A 250 -0.27 -44.99 3.47
CA GLY A 250 -0.44 -46.29 4.13
C GLY A 250 0.93 -46.90 4.42
N ASP A 251 1.21 -47.10 5.70
CA ASP A 251 2.40 -47.73 6.28
C ASP A 251 2.36 -49.25 5.99
N GLU A 252 3.14 -49.73 5.01
CA GLU A 252 3.46 -51.16 4.85
C GLU A 252 4.79 -51.46 5.53
N ARG A 253 4.74 -51.88 6.79
CA ARG A 253 5.84 -52.59 7.45
C ARG A 253 5.78 -54.07 7.06
N MET A 254 6.72 -54.51 6.23
CA MET A 254 6.97 -55.92 5.97
C MET A 254 7.62 -56.60 7.19
N GLU A 255 6.94 -57.60 7.74
CA GLU A 255 7.53 -58.64 8.58
C GLU A 255 8.28 -59.63 7.68
N GLU A 256 9.60 -59.72 7.80
CA GLU A 256 10.38 -60.86 7.28
C GLU A 256 10.49 -61.92 8.37
N ASP A 257 9.72 -62.99 8.21
CA ASP A 257 9.88 -64.25 8.93
C ASP A 257 10.69 -65.20 8.03
N GLY A 258 11.90 -65.57 8.46
CA GLY A 258 12.82 -66.43 7.73
C GLY A 258 13.41 -67.48 8.66
N ALA A 259 12.87 -68.69 8.56
CA ALA A 259 13.14 -69.85 9.41
C ALA A 259 14.56 -70.43 9.32
N ALA A 260 14.88 -71.20 10.36
CA ALA A 260 16.09 -71.98 10.62
C ALA A 260 16.61 -72.84 9.45
N GLN A 261 17.94 -72.85 9.28
CA GLN A 261 18.85 -74.01 9.38
C GLN A 261 20.32 -73.56 9.39
#